data_AF-A4J7N5-F1
#
_entry.id   AF-A4J7N5-F1
#
_cell.length_a   1.000
_cell.length_b   1.000
_cell.length_c   1.000
_cell.angle_alpha   90.00
_cell.angle_beta   90.00
_cell.angle_gamma   90.00
#
_symmetry.space_group_name_H-M   'P 1'
#
loop_
_entity.id
_entity.type
_entity.pdbx_description
1 polymer ?
#
loop_
_entity_poly.entity_id
_entity_poly.type
_entity_poly.pdbx_seq_one_letter_code
_entity_poly.pdbx_strand_id
1 'polypeptide(L)'
;MQYLTQQGLVDLLLKTREEIQKENLVPPSFLGKEEQELLKMVIPMQLGEESASKMMVLVNEIREGKRPPLTEQDRIKLNQQNMEESLINFLTKLSTANEEELATALEMCETIRASRSAN
;
A
#
# COMPACT_ATOMS: atom_id res chain seq x y z
N MET A 1 4.38 19.24 -6.76
CA MET A 1 3.80 18.43 -5.66
C MET A 1 4.55 18.80 -4.41
N GLN A 2 3.88 19.38 -3.41
CA GLN A 2 4.53 19.61 -2.11
C GLN A 2 4.89 18.24 -1.56
N TYR A 3 6.18 18.00 -1.32
CA TYR A 3 6.66 16.80 -0.65
C TYR A 3 5.85 16.65 0.64
N LEU A 4 5.14 15.52 0.78
CA LEU A 4 4.50 15.17 2.04
C LEU A 4 5.59 15.29 3.12
N THR A 5 5.41 16.22 4.05
CA THR A 5 6.37 16.39 5.14
C THR A 5 6.20 15.21 6.09
N GLN A 6 7.21 14.93 6.92
CA GLN A 6 7.09 13.90 7.96
C GLN A 6 5.84 14.14 8.82
N GLN A 7 5.61 15.39 9.27
CA GLN A 7 4.42 15.73 10.05
C GLN A 7 3.13 15.52 9.24
N GLY A 8 3.10 15.95 7.97
CA GLY A 8 1.93 15.77 7.11
C GLY A 8 1.59 14.30 6.86
N LEU A 9 2.58 13.41 6.78
CA LEU A 9 2.39 11.97 6.68
C LEU A 9 1.76 11.40 7.96
N VAL A 10 2.30 11.77 9.13
CA VAL A 10 1.78 11.33 10.43
C VAL A 10 0.34 11.81 10.60
N ASP A 11 0.07 13.09 10.34
CA ASP A 11 -1.26 13.68 10.46
C ASP A 11 -2.26 12.97 9.53
N LEU A 12 -1.86 12.68 8.28
CA LEU A 12 -2.69 11.95 7.33
C LEU A 12 -3.00 10.54 7.84
N LEU A 13 -2.01 9.79 8.32
CA LEU A 13 -2.21 8.41 8.80
C LEU A 13 -3.06 8.35 10.08
N LEU A 14 -2.86 9.29 11.01
CA LEU A 14 -3.67 9.38 12.23
C LEU A 14 -5.11 9.78 11.93
N LYS A 15 -5.32 10.81 11.11
CA LYS A 15 -6.65 11.21 10.64
C LYS A 15 -7.37 10.05 9.96
N THR A 16 -6.68 9.35 9.06
CA THR A 16 -7.21 8.19 8.33
C THR A 16 -7.64 7.09 9.30
N ARG A 17 -6.82 6.78 10.31
CA ARG A 17 -7.16 5.81 11.36
C ARG A 17 -8.42 6.23 12.13
N GLU A 18 -8.48 7.48 12.56
CA GLU A 18 -9.64 7.99 13.31
C GLU A 18 -10.93 7.94 12.49
N GLU A 19 -10.89 8.28 11.20
CA GLU A 19 -12.06 8.25 10.33
C GLU A 19 -12.58 6.83 10.13
N ILE A 20 -11.70 5.84 9.92
CA ILE A 20 -12.09 4.43 9.83
C ILE A 20 -12.78 3.98 11.12
N GLN A 21 -12.21 4.35 12.28
CA GLN A 21 -12.71 3.92 13.58
C GLN A 21 -14.03 4.61 13.98
N LYS A 22 -14.17 5.92 13.70
CA LYS A 22 -15.36 6.70 14.08
C LYS A 22 -16.57 6.37 13.22
N GLU A 23 -16.37 6.19 11.91
CA GLU A 23 -17.47 6.07 10.96
C GLU A 23 -17.67 4.64 10.43
N ASN A 24 -16.90 3.65 10.90
CA ASN A 24 -16.90 2.27 10.40
C ASN A 24 -16.79 2.21 8.86
N LEU A 25 -16.02 3.12 8.28
CA LEU A 25 -15.89 3.23 6.83
C LEU A 25 -15.01 2.11 6.28
N VAL A 26 -15.36 1.64 5.08
CA VAL A 26 -14.59 0.61 4.38
C VAL A 26 -13.40 1.27 3.67
N PRO A 27 -12.15 0.93 3.99
CA PRO A 27 -10.99 1.45 3.27
C PRO A 27 -10.97 0.97 1.80
N PRO A 28 -10.48 1.80 0.85
CA PRO A 28 -9.96 3.16 0.99
C PRO A 28 -11.00 4.22 0.58
N SER A 29 -12.29 3.86 0.50
CA SER A 29 -13.30 4.63 -0.24
C SER A 29 -13.60 6.02 0.33
N PHE A 30 -13.28 6.23 1.61
CA PHE A 30 -13.45 7.50 2.31
C PHE A 30 -12.33 8.51 2.02
N LEU A 31 -11.16 8.04 1.55
CA LEU A 31 -10.06 8.92 1.16
C LEU A 31 -10.29 9.50 -0.23
N GLY A 32 -9.95 10.76 -0.42
CA GLY A 32 -9.90 11.39 -1.74
C GLY A 32 -8.88 10.69 -2.65
N LYS A 33 -9.08 10.75 -3.98
CA LYS A 33 -8.16 10.12 -4.94
C LYS A 33 -6.71 10.59 -4.76
N GLU A 34 -6.51 11.88 -4.48
CA GLU A 34 -5.18 12.44 -4.25
C GLU A 34 -4.52 11.86 -2.98
N GLU A 35 -5.28 11.73 -1.88
CA GLU A 35 -4.79 11.12 -0.63
C GLU A 35 -4.44 9.63 -0.83
N GLN A 36 -5.25 8.89 -1.60
CA GLN A 36 -4.96 7.50 -1.94
C GLN A 36 -3.65 7.39 -2.74
N GLU A 37 -3.46 8.22 -3.76
CA GLU A 37 -2.22 8.21 -4.55
C GLU A 37 -1.01 8.63 -3.71
N LEU A 38 -1.17 9.62 -2.81
CA LEU A 38 -0.12 10.01 -1.87
C LEU A 38 0.28 8.85 -0.97
N LEU A 39 -0.69 8.15 -0.38
CA LEU A 39 -0.42 6.99 0.49
C LEU A 39 0.25 5.84 -0.27
N LYS A 40 -0.20 5.51 -1.48
CA LYS A 40 0.43 4.47 -2.32
C LYS A 40 1.91 4.72 -2.59
N MET A 41 2.37 5.98 -2.53
CA MET A 41 3.80 6.29 -2.67
C MET A 41 4.62 6.05 -1.40
N VAL A 42 4.00 6.02 -0.22
CA VAL A 42 4.72 6.01 1.07
C VAL A 42 4.43 4.77 1.90
N ILE A 43 3.44 3.95 1.56
CA ILE A 43 3.18 2.69 2.25
C ILE A 43 4.08 1.55 1.75
N PRO A 44 4.36 0.54 2.58
CA PRO A 44 5.00 -0.68 2.10
C PRO A 44 4.05 -1.44 1.16
N MET A 45 4.59 -1.90 0.03
CA MET A 45 3.87 -2.82 -0.83
C MET A 45 3.83 -4.19 -0.13
N GLN A 46 2.62 -4.67 0.18
CA GLN A 46 2.38 -5.95 0.85
C GLN A 46 1.34 -6.73 0.07
N LEU A 47 1.77 -7.85 -0.51
CA LEU A 47 0.85 -8.81 -1.13
C LEU A 47 0.11 -9.58 -0.04
N GLY A 48 -1.20 -9.73 -0.19
CA GLY A 48 -1.95 -10.72 0.58
C GLY A 48 -1.51 -12.14 0.22
N GLU A 49 -1.79 -13.10 1.09
CA GLU A 49 -1.41 -14.50 0.92
C GLU A 49 -1.98 -15.11 -0.38
N GLU A 50 -3.23 -14.77 -0.72
CA GLU A 50 -3.87 -15.21 -1.95
C GLU A 50 -3.16 -14.66 -3.20
N SER A 51 -2.87 -13.36 -3.20
CA SER A 51 -2.17 -12.70 -4.31
C SER A 51 -0.73 -13.17 -4.45
N ALA A 52 -0.03 -13.40 -3.33
CA ALA A 52 1.30 -14.02 -3.31
C ALA A 52 1.27 -15.44 -3.90
N SER A 53 0.26 -16.24 -3.55
CA SER A 53 0.07 -17.59 -4.08
C SER A 53 -0.18 -17.58 -5.59
N LYS A 54 -1.06 -16.70 -6.08
CA LYS A 54 -1.31 -16.50 -7.52
C LYS A 54 -0.05 -16.07 -8.26
N MET A 55 0.73 -15.15 -7.68
CA MET A 55 2.00 -14.71 -8.24
C MET A 55 2.99 -15.88 -8.36
N MET A 56 3.08 -16.72 -7.34
CA MET A 56 3.97 -17.88 -7.33
C MET A 56 3.60 -18.89 -8.42
N VAL A 57 2.30 -19.18 -8.58
CA VAL A 57 1.81 -20.03 -9.67
C VAL A 57 2.20 -19.45 -11.03
N LEU A 58 1.95 -18.16 -11.24
CA LEU A 58 2.26 -17.48 -12.49
C LEU A 58 3.76 -17.53 -12.82
N VAL A 59 4.63 -17.31 -11.83
CA VAL A 59 6.09 -17.42 -11.99
C VAL A 59 6.51 -18.85 -12.34
N ASN A 60 5.91 -19.86 -11.69
CA ASN A 60 6.20 -21.27 -11.97
C ASN A 60 5.77 -21.65 -13.39
N GLU A 61 4.60 -21.23 -13.85
CA GLU A 61 4.13 -21.48 -15.22
C GLU A 61 5.07 -20.87 -16.27
N ILE A 62 5.60 -19.66 -16.03
CA ILE A 62 6.58 -19.03 -16.92
C ILE A 62 7.88 -19.84 -16.91
N ARG A 63 8.37 -20.23 -15.74
CA ARG A 63 9.61 -21.00 -15.58
C ARG A 63 9.54 -22.37 -16.27
N GLU A 64 8.40 -23.02 -16.18
CA GLU A 64 8.13 -24.32 -16.81
C GLU A 64 7.81 -24.21 -18.31
N GLY A 65 7.76 -23.00 -18.88
CA GLY A 65 7.46 -22.76 -20.29
C GLY A 65 5.99 -23.00 -20.67
N LYS A 66 5.09 -23.14 -19.69
CA LYS A 66 3.64 -23.30 -19.89
C LYS A 66 2.98 -22.03 -20.42
N ARG A 67 3.60 -20.87 -20.18
CA ARG A 67 3.16 -19.56 -20.66
C ARG A 67 4.35 -18.65 -21.01
N PRO A 68 4.17 -17.67 -21.90
CA PRO A 68 5.20 -16.66 -22.15
C PRO A 68 5.37 -15.72 -20.93
N PRO A 69 6.54 -15.05 -20.82
CA PRO A 69 6.74 -13.97 -19.86
C PRO A 69 5.67 -12.88 -19.99
N LEU A 70 5.38 -12.20 -18.88
CA LEU A 70 4.43 -11.08 -18.86
C LEU A 70 4.87 -9.97 -19.81
N THR A 71 3.91 -9.42 -20.54
CA THR A 71 4.15 -8.19 -21.31
C THR A 71 4.39 -7.02 -20.36
N GLU A 72 4.90 -5.92 -20.89
CA GLU A 72 5.02 -4.68 -20.11
C GLU A 72 3.66 -4.19 -19.59
N GLN A 73 2.62 -4.23 -20.43
CA GLN A 73 1.27 -3.84 -20.03
C GLN A 73 0.71 -4.72 -18.92
N ASP A 74 0.94 -6.03 -18.98
CA ASP A 74 0.51 -6.95 -17.92
C ASP A 74 1.23 -6.67 -16.60
N ARG A 75 2.54 -6.39 -16.65
CA ARG A 75 3.32 -6.04 -15.45
C ARG A 75 2.84 -4.74 -14.80
N ILE A 76 2.55 -3.73 -15.61
CA ILE A 76 1.99 -2.45 -15.10
C ILE A 76 0.65 -2.70 -14.43
N LYS A 77 -0.26 -3.43 -15.09
CA LYS A 77 -1.59 -3.73 -14.55
C LYS A 77 -1.51 -4.52 -13.25
N LEU A 78 -0.64 -5.53 -13.20
CA LEU A 78 -0.43 -6.35 -12.00
C LEU A 78 0.12 -5.51 -10.84
N ASN A 79 1.08 -4.62 -11.11
CA ASN A 79 1.61 -3.71 -10.08
C ASN A 79 0.55 -2.74 -9.56
N GLN A 80 -0.30 -2.19 -10.44
CA GLN A 80 -1.41 -1.33 -10.02
C GLN A 80 -2.38 -2.07 -9.09
N GLN A 81 -2.78 -3.28 -9.47
CA GLN A 81 -3.67 -4.13 -8.66
C GLN A 81 -3.03 -4.47 -7.31
N ASN A 82 -1.76 -4.86 -7.29
CA ASN A 82 -1.04 -5.17 -6.06
C ASN A 82 -0.94 -3.95 -5.14
N MET A 83 -0.79 -2.75 -5.71
CA MET A 83 -0.70 -1.51 -4.96
C MET A 83 -2.06 -1.10 -4.37
N GLU A 84 -3.16 -1.30 -5.11
CA GLU A 84 -4.52 -1.10 -4.61
C GLU A 84 -4.82 -2.05 -3.44
N GLU A 85 -4.48 -3.32 -3.58
CA GLU A 85 -4.64 -4.31 -2.51
C GLU A 85 -3.76 -3.95 -1.29
N SER A 86 -2.51 -3.55 -1.53
CA SER A 86 -1.60 -3.13 -0.46
C SER A 86 -2.17 -1.96 0.34
N LEU A 87 -2.78 -0.97 -0.33
CA LEU A 87 -3.41 0.16 0.32
C LEU A 87 -4.58 -0.29 1.20
N ILE A 88 -5.46 -1.14 0.68
CA ILE A 88 -6.61 -1.66 1.45
C ILE A 88 -6.14 -2.42 2.68
N ASN A 89 -5.19 -3.34 2.50
CA ASN A 89 -4.65 -4.16 3.58
C ASN A 89 -3.95 -3.31 4.64
N PHE A 90 -3.15 -2.32 4.21
CA PHE A 90 -2.46 -1.41 5.11
C PHE A 90 -3.45 -0.59 5.94
N LEU A 91 -4.47 0.01 5.32
CA LEU A 91 -5.47 0.81 6.03
C LEU A 91 -6.34 -0.03 6.98
N THR A 92 -6.66 -1.26 6.58
CA THR A 92 -7.40 -2.21 7.42
C THR A 92 -6.59 -2.63 8.65
N LYS A 93 -5.28 -2.84 8.50
CA LYS A 93 -4.39 -3.08 9.64
C LYS A 93 -4.23 -1.83 10.51
N LEU A 94 -4.06 -0.66 9.89
CA LEU A 94 -3.89 0.61 10.59
C LEU A 94 -5.08 0.94 11.49
N SER A 95 -6.30 0.60 11.07
CA SER A 95 -7.51 0.84 11.87
C SER A 95 -7.59 -0.02 13.13
N THR A 96 -6.97 -1.19 13.13
CA THR A 96 -6.97 -2.15 14.24
C THR A 96 -5.65 -2.20 15.01
N ALA A 97 -4.62 -1.52 14.52
CA ALA A 97 -3.30 -1.45 15.12
C ALA A 97 -3.34 -0.92 16.56
N ASN A 98 -2.59 -1.54 17.45
CA ASN A 98 -2.27 -0.98 18.76
C ASN A 98 -1.22 0.14 18.65
N GLU A 99 -0.80 0.73 19.78
CA GLU A 99 0.15 1.85 19.77
C GLU A 99 1.54 1.48 19.21
N GLU A 100 2.03 0.28 19.50
CA GLU A 100 3.32 -0.22 19.01
C GLU A 100 3.28 -0.50 17.50
N GLU A 101 2.20 -1.16 17.04
CA GLU A 101 1.95 -1.41 15.62
C GLU A 101 1.77 -0.11 14.84
N LEU A 102 1.09 0.87 15.42
CA LEU A 102 0.96 2.20 14.83
C LEU A 102 2.33 2.89 14.71
N ALA A 103 3.13 2.91 15.77
CA ALA A 103 4.46 3.52 15.75
C ALA A 103 5.34 2.89 14.67
N THR A 104 5.31 1.56 14.56
CA THR A 104 6.00 0.80 13.51
C THR A 104 5.51 1.19 12.12
N ALA A 105 4.20 1.29 11.91
CA ALA A 105 3.62 1.68 10.62
C ALA A 105 4.04 3.11 10.22
N LEU A 106 4.05 4.05 11.16
CA LEU A 106 4.51 5.43 10.93
C LEU A 106 6.00 5.46 10.55
N GLU A 107 6.85 4.73 11.27
CA GLU A 107 8.30 4.64 10.99
C GLU A 107 8.58 4.04 9.61
N MET A 108 7.87 2.97 9.24
CA MET A 108 7.98 2.34 7.92
C MET A 108 7.62 3.32 6.81
N CYS A 109 6.48 4.01 6.95
CA CYS A 109 6.04 4.98 5.95
C CYS A 109 7.01 6.16 5.82
N GLU A 110 7.56 6.63 6.93
CA GLU A 110 8.55 7.70 6.94
C GLU A 110 9.86 7.27 6.27
N THR A 111 10.31 6.05 6.52
CA THR A 111 11.50 5.48 5.89
C THR A 111 11.34 5.44 4.36
N ILE A 112 10.17 5.00 3.88
CA ILE A 112 9.87 4.96 2.44
C ILE A 112 9.81 6.37 1.87
N ARG A 113 9.11 7.30 2.53
CA ARG A 113 9.02 8.72 2.13
C ARG A 113 10.41 9.36 2.02
N ALA A 114 11.27 9.16 3.02
CA ALA A 114 12.64 9.67 3.04
C ALA A 114 13.47 9.09 1.88
N SER A 115 13.38 7.78 1.62
CA SER A 115 14.11 7.13 0.51
C SER A 115 13.74 7.68 -0.87
N ARG A 116 12.50 8.15 -1.05
CA ARG A 116 12.01 8.73 -2.29
C ARG A 116 12.32 10.22 -2.44
N SER A 117 12.58 10.89 -1.31
CA SER A 117 12.94 12.32 -1.29
C SER A 117 14.46 12.53 -1.38
N ALA A 118 15.25 11.47 -1.13
CA ALA A 118 16.71 11.47 -1.20
C ALA A 118 17.28 11.17 -2.60
N ASN A 119 16.41 10.83 -3.56
CA ASN A 119 16.72 10.66 -4.99
C ASN A 119 16.13 11.82 -5.79
#